data_AF-A0A452XF94-F1
#
_entry.id   AF-A0A452XF94-F1
#
_cell.length_a   1.000
_cell.length_b   1.000
_cell.length_c   1.000
_cell.angle_alpha   90.00
_cell.angle_beta   90.00
_cell.angle_gamma   90.00
#
_symmetry.space_group_name_H-M   'P 1'
#
loop_
_entity.id
_entity.type
_entity.pdbx_description
1 polymer ?
#
loop_
_entity_poly.entity_id
_entity_poly.type
_entity_poly.pdbx_seq_one_letter_code
_entity_poly.pdbx_strand_id
1 'polypeptide(L)'
;ACVMNTLDSVVDALARDPGRKFVVAEQAFFQRWWVEKSPQIQAIVHKLVDSGQLEFINGGWCMHDEAATHYIDMIDQTTLGHRVIKKQFNKTPRAGWQIDPFGHSAVQAYLLGTELGFDSVHFARIDYQDRAKRKDDKGLEVIWQGSRTFGSSSQIFTNAFPIHYSPPDGFSFEVLNDMTPVQVYGFRQAVSVISSSWEKL
;
A
#
# COMPACT_ATOMS: atom_id res chain seq x y z
N ALA A 1 -2.17 10.92 11.26
CA ALA A 1 -3.39 11.20 10.49
C ALA A 1 -4.52 10.28 10.92
N CYS A 2 -5.78 10.71 10.77
CA CYS A 2 -6.96 9.87 11.02
C CYS A 2 -7.27 9.04 9.76
N VAL A 3 -7.43 7.72 9.88
CA VAL A 3 -7.61 6.82 8.72
C VAL A 3 -8.84 7.17 7.89
N MET A 4 -9.92 7.62 8.54
CA MET A 4 -11.13 8.08 7.85
C MET A 4 -10.84 9.27 6.93
N ASN A 5 -10.13 10.28 7.44
CA ASN A 5 -9.73 11.45 6.67
C ASN A 5 -8.77 11.08 5.53
N THR A 6 -7.88 10.11 5.76
CA THR A 6 -6.98 9.60 4.72
C THR A 6 -7.77 8.99 3.58
N LEU A 7 -8.71 8.09 3.85
CA LEU A 7 -9.50 7.45 2.78
C LEU A 7 -10.43 8.43 2.06
N ASP A 8 -11.09 9.34 2.78
CA ASP A 8 -11.95 10.37 2.16
C ASP A 8 -11.12 11.28 1.22
N SER A 9 -9.97 11.78 1.68
CA SER A 9 -9.11 12.65 0.86
C SER A 9 -8.43 11.93 -0.30
N VAL A 10 -8.09 10.65 -0.16
CA VAL A 10 -7.57 9.83 -1.26
C VAL A 10 -8.62 9.67 -2.36
N VAL A 11 -9.86 9.35 -2.02
CA VAL A 11 -10.94 9.21 -3.03
C VAL A 11 -11.13 10.51 -3.80
N ASP A 12 -11.19 11.65 -3.09
CA ASP A 12 -11.29 12.97 -3.71
C ASP A 12 -10.08 13.28 -4.60
N ALA A 13 -8.87 12.97 -4.14
CA ALA A 13 -7.64 13.22 -4.88
C ALA A 13 -7.54 12.37 -6.15
N LEU A 14 -7.93 11.10 -6.09
CA LEU A 14 -7.94 10.18 -7.23
C LEU A 14 -9.02 10.57 -8.25
N ALA A 15 -10.20 11.00 -7.80
CA ALA A 15 -11.29 11.41 -8.70
C ALA A 15 -10.96 12.66 -9.53
N ARG A 16 -10.03 13.50 -9.06
CA ARG A 16 -9.63 14.74 -9.76
C ARG A 16 -8.63 14.53 -10.90
N ASP A 17 -7.93 13.41 -10.94
CA ASP A 17 -6.85 13.18 -11.92
C ASP A 17 -6.68 11.67 -12.20
N PRO A 18 -6.97 11.21 -13.43
CA PRO A 18 -6.85 9.79 -13.80
C PRO A 18 -5.42 9.24 -13.75
N GLY A 19 -4.40 10.12 -13.73
CA GLY A 19 -3.00 9.71 -13.61
C GLY A 19 -2.57 9.33 -12.19
N ARG A 20 -3.37 9.64 -11.17
CA ARG A 20 -3.03 9.36 -9.77
C ARG A 20 -3.35 7.92 -9.39
N LYS A 21 -2.50 7.37 -8.52
CA LYS A 21 -2.63 6.00 -7.98
C LYS A 21 -2.45 6.00 -6.47
N PHE A 22 -3.13 5.08 -5.82
CA PHE A 22 -2.98 4.81 -4.39
C PHE A 22 -3.21 3.33 -4.10
N VAL A 23 -2.48 2.80 -3.11
CA VAL A 23 -2.65 1.42 -2.65
C VAL A 23 -3.20 1.39 -1.23
N VAL A 24 -4.11 0.47 -0.93
CA VAL A 24 -4.68 0.26 0.41
C VAL A 24 -4.40 -1.17 0.85
N ALA A 25 -3.84 -1.35 2.05
CA ALA A 25 -3.45 -2.66 2.54
C ALA A 25 -4.45 -3.29 3.51
N GLU A 26 -4.83 -2.58 4.57
CA GLU A 26 -5.54 -3.14 5.71
C GLU A 26 -7.06 -3.11 5.53
N GLN A 27 -7.67 -4.28 5.30
CA GLN A 27 -9.12 -4.37 5.13
C GLN A 27 -9.89 -4.03 6.40
N ALA A 28 -9.33 -4.22 7.60
CA ALA A 28 -10.02 -3.86 8.84
C ALA A 28 -10.46 -2.38 8.87
N PHE A 29 -9.59 -1.48 8.40
CA PHE A 29 -9.91 -0.06 8.33
C PHE A 29 -10.77 0.28 7.12
N PHE A 30 -10.40 -0.23 5.94
CA PHE A 30 -11.15 0.05 4.72
C PHE A 30 -12.61 -0.38 4.84
N GLN A 31 -12.88 -1.55 5.42
CA GLN A 31 -14.24 -2.07 5.56
C GLN A 31 -15.07 -1.30 6.59
N ARG A 32 -14.46 -0.82 7.69
CA ARG A 32 -15.14 0.09 8.63
C ARG A 32 -15.52 1.41 7.96
N TRP A 33 -14.61 1.98 7.18
CA TRP A 33 -14.89 3.19 6.40
C TRP A 33 -15.96 2.94 5.34
N TRP A 34 -15.89 1.81 4.62
CA TRP A 34 -16.78 1.48 3.50
C TRP A 34 -18.25 1.42 3.88
N VAL A 35 -18.58 0.82 5.03
CA VAL A 35 -19.98 0.68 5.49
C VAL A 35 -20.64 2.01 5.85
N GLU A 36 -19.84 3.04 6.13
CA GLU A 36 -20.33 4.39 6.44
C GLU A 36 -20.50 5.26 5.18
N LYS A 37 -19.97 4.83 4.02
CA LYS A 37 -20.02 5.63 2.79
C LYS A 37 -21.38 5.53 2.10
N SER A 38 -21.82 6.65 1.54
CA SER A 38 -23.05 6.70 0.74
C SER A 38 -22.91 5.91 -0.57
N PRO A 39 -24.02 5.47 -1.19
CA PRO A 39 -23.98 4.76 -2.48
C PRO A 39 -23.24 5.52 -3.58
N GLN A 40 -23.28 6.86 -3.56
CA GLN A 40 -22.58 7.71 -4.51
C GLN A 40 -21.06 7.60 -4.37
N ILE A 41 -20.54 7.65 -3.13
CA ILE A 41 -19.10 7.48 -2.86
C ILE A 41 -18.67 6.05 -3.17
N GLN A 42 -19.47 5.05 -2.77
CA GLN A 42 -19.20 3.65 -3.09
C GLN A 42 -19.07 3.45 -4.61
N ALA A 43 -19.95 4.05 -5.41
CA ALA A 43 -19.87 3.99 -6.88
C ALA A 43 -18.61 4.66 -7.45
N ILE A 44 -18.12 5.75 -6.85
CA ILE A 44 -16.84 6.38 -7.25
C ILE A 44 -15.68 5.43 -6.95
N VAL A 45 -15.65 4.83 -5.77
CA VAL A 45 -14.61 3.87 -5.39
C VAL A 45 -14.59 2.66 -6.31
N HIS A 46 -15.75 2.11 -6.68
CA HIS A 46 -15.82 1.04 -7.69
C HIS A 46 -15.14 1.45 -8.99
N LYS A 47 -15.43 2.66 -9.51
CA LYS A 47 -14.77 3.17 -10.72
C LYS A 47 -13.26 3.31 -10.56
N LEU A 48 -12.78 3.80 -9.41
CA LEU A 48 -11.35 3.94 -9.13
C LEU A 48 -10.63 2.59 -9.02
N VAL A 49 -11.29 1.59 -8.46
CA VAL A 49 -10.77 0.22 -8.38
C VAL A 49 -10.77 -0.46 -9.74
N ASP A 50 -11.79 -0.21 -10.56
CA ASP A 50 -11.86 -0.76 -11.91
C ASP A 50 -10.89 -0.12 -12.89
N SER A 51 -10.61 1.19 -12.74
CA SER A 51 -9.59 1.89 -13.52
C SER A 51 -8.16 1.60 -13.06
N GLY A 52 -7.98 0.94 -11.90
CA GLY A 52 -6.66 0.68 -11.31
C GLY A 52 -6.00 1.94 -10.74
N GLN A 53 -6.77 2.97 -10.41
CA GLN A 53 -6.30 4.13 -9.65
C GLN A 53 -6.24 3.82 -8.14
N LEU A 54 -7.16 3.01 -7.63
CA LEU A 54 -7.13 2.48 -6.27
C LEU A 54 -6.90 0.98 -6.32
N GLU A 55 -5.79 0.51 -5.75
CA GLU A 55 -5.43 -0.91 -5.75
C GLU A 55 -5.39 -1.47 -4.32
N PHE A 56 -5.86 -2.69 -4.13
CA PHE A 56 -5.69 -3.41 -2.87
C PHE A 56 -4.40 -4.23 -2.91
N ILE A 57 -3.45 -3.90 -2.03
CA ILE A 57 -2.17 -4.60 -1.88
C ILE A 57 -2.18 -5.38 -0.57
N ASN A 58 -1.54 -6.55 -0.47
CA ASN A 58 -1.72 -7.50 0.63
C ASN A 58 -3.19 -7.96 0.77
N GLY A 59 -4.10 -7.09 1.22
CA GLY A 59 -5.54 -7.30 1.22
C GLY A 59 -6.06 -8.16 2.35
N GLY A 60 -5.20 -8.58 3.28
CA GLY A 60 -5.64 -9.18 4.53
C GLY A 60 -6.40 -8.21 5.43
N TRP A 61 -7.00 -8.74 6.49
CA TRP A 61 -7.63 -7.91 7.52
C TRP A 61 -6.62 -6.94 8.16
N CYS A 62 -5.38 -7.39 8.36
CA CYS A 62 -4.23 -6.59 8.75
C CYS A 62 -2.97 -7.02 8.00
N MET A 63 -1.91 -6.22 8.15
CA MET A 63 -0.53 -6.66 7.97
C MET A 63 -0.11 -7.38 9.24
N HIS A 64 -0.04 -8.71 9.19
CA HIS A 64 0.24 -9.55 10.37
C HIS A 64 1.75 -9.57 10.68
N ASP A 65 2.08 -9.82 11.95
CA ASP A 65 3.44 -10.22 12.35
C ASP A 65 3.80 -11.57 11.71
N GLU A 66 5.10 -11.86 11.57
CA GLU A 66 5.59 -13.09 10.97
C GLU A 66 6.36 -13.99 11.95
N ALA A 67 6.57 -13.53 13.19
CA ALA A 67 7.32 -14.28 14.21
C ALA A 67 6.41 -15.01 15.21
N ALA A 68 5.37 -14.34 15.69
CA ALA A 68 4.50 -14.78 16.79
C ALA A 68 3.08 -15.15 16.35
N THR A 69 2.86 -15.38 15.05
CA THR A 69 1.58 -15.83 14.49
C THR A 69 1.60 -17.30 14.11
N HIS A 70 0.48 -17.98 14.29
CA HIS A 70 0.30 -19.31 13.71
C HIS A 70 -0.21 -19.19 12.26
N TYR A 71 0.22 -20.09 11.37
CA TYR A 71 -0.16 -20.02 9.94
C TYR A 71 -1.68 -20.10 9.71
N ILE A 72 -2.42 -20.76 10.61
CA ILE A 72 -3.89 -20.79 10.58
C ILE A 72 -4.45 -19.37 10.72
N ASP A 73 -3.98 -18.60 11.70
CA ASP A 73 -4.46 -17.23 11.93
C ASP A 73 -4.06 -16.29 10.79
N MET A 74 -2.86 -16.49 10.22
CA MET A 74 -2.42 -15.78 9.01
C MET A 74 -3.37 -16.04 7.84
N ILE A 75 -3.76 -17.30 7.60
CA ILE A 75 -4.70 -17.69 6.55
C ILE A 75 -6.09 -17.11 6.83
N ASP A 76 -6.60 -17.20 8.05
CA ASP A 76 -7.95 -16.77 8.40
C ASP A 76 -8.12 -15.26 8.22
N GLN A 77 -7.19 -14.45 8.75
CA GLN A 77 -7.26 -13.00 8.61
C GLN A 77 -7.08 -12.56 7.14
N THR A 78 -6.24 -13.27 6.37
CA THR A 78 -6.03 -12.99 4.94
C THR A 78 -7.29 -13.32 4.15
N THR A 79 -7.86 -14.50 4.39
CA THR A 79 -9.08 -14.99 3.74
C THR A 79 -10.26 -14.06 4.02
N LEU A 80 -10.38 -13.55 5.24
CA LEU A 80 -11.43 -12.59 5.60
C LEU A 80 -11.37 -11.34 4.72
N GLY A 81 -10.18 -10.75 4.56
CA GLY A 81 -9.96 -9.57 3.72
C GLY A 81 -10.13 -9.86 2.22
N HIS A 82 -9.52 -10.92 1.71
CA HIS A 82 -9.61 -11.29 0.29
C HIS A 82 -11.04 -11.60 -0.14
N ARG A 83 -11.83 -12.27 0.71
CA ARG A 83 -13.23 -12.61 0.41
C ARG A 83 -14.09 -11.35 0.26
N VAL A 84 -13.90 -10.33 1.09
CA VAL A 84 -14.68 -9.09 0.97
C VAL A 84 -14.26 -8.28 -0.24
N ILE A 85 -12.95 -8.19 -0.55
CA ILE A 85 -12.44 -7.55 -1.78
C ILE A 85 -13.04 -8.24 -3.01
N LYS A 86 -13.00 -9.58 -3.05
CA LYS A 86 -13.52 -10.34 -4.19
C LYS A 86 -15.02 -10.16 -4.35
N LYS A 87 -15.78 -10.17 -3.25
CA LYS A 87 -17.24 -10.00 -3.28
C LYS A 87 -17.65 -8.59 -3.71
N GLN A 88 -16.97 -7.56 -3.21
CA GLN A 88 -17.31 -6.16 -3.49
C GLN A 88 -16.79 -5.74 -4.86
N PHE A 89 -15.52 -5.95 -5.14
CA PHE A 89 -14.84 -5.35 -6.30
C PHE A 89 -14.44 -6.35 -7.39
N ASN A 90 -14.67 -7.65 -7.18
CA ASN A 90 -14.20 -8.73 -8.06
C ASN A 90 -12.68 -8.69 -8.35
N LYS A 91 -11.89 -8.12 -7.43
CA LYS A 91 -10.42 -8.08 -7.52
C LYS A 91 -9.78 -9.15 -6.65
N THR A 92 -8.54 -9.48 -6.99
CA THR A 92 -7.68 -10.39 -6.26
C THR A 92 -6.30 -9.73 -6.17
N PRO A 93 -5.82 -9.35 -4.97
CA PRO A 93 -4.49 -8.74 -4.80
C PRO A 93 -3.38 -9.62 -5.39
N ARG A 94 -2.33 -8.98 -5.93
CA ARG A 94 -1.21 -9.66 -6.61
C ARG A 94 0.15 -9.42 -5.96
N ALA A 95 0.24 -8.49 -5.03
CA ALA A 95 1.47 -8.16 -4.32
C ALA A 95 1.25 -8.19 -2.81
N GLY A 96 2.13 -8.88 -2.08
CA GLY A 96 2.22 -8.85 -0.64
C GLY A 96 2.90 -7.56 -0.15
N TRP A 97 2.40 -7.02 0.96
CA TRP A 97 2.90 -5.78 1.55
C TRP A 97 3.18 -6.02 3.04
N GLN A 98 4.45 -6.25 3.37
CA GLN A 98 4.94 -6.58 4.70
C GLN A 98 6.00 -5.55 5.12
N ILE A 99 5.67 -4.26 5.00
CA ILE A 99 6.66 -3.19 5.19
C ILE A 99 7.13 -3.01 6.64
N ASP A 100 6.35 -3.46 7.62
CA ASP A 100 6.58 -3.17 9.04
C ASP A 100 6.76 -4.36 10.01
N PRO A 101 6.50 -5.65 9.66
CA PRO A 101 6.88 -6.77 10.52
C PRO A 101 8.38 -6.84 10.80
N PHE A 102 8.76 -7.32 11.98
CA PHE A 102 10.14 -7.32 12.47
C PHE A 102 10.88 -8.61 12.08
N GLY A 103 11.27 -8.70 10.81
CA GLY A 103 11.82 -9.91 10.21
C GLY A 103 10.74 -10.72 9.48
N HIS A 104 11.17 -11.64 8.62
CA HIS A 104 10.28 -12.29 7.67
C HIS A 104 10.44 -13.81 7.68
N SER A 105 9.31 -14.53 7.65
CA SER A 105 9.27 -15.98 7.79
C SER A 105 9.29 -16.69 6.44
N ALA A 106 9.87 -17.89 6.40
CA ALA A 106 9.84 -18.73 5.21
C ALA A 106 8.38 -19.04 4.76
N VAL A 107 7.47 -19.19 5.73
CA VAL A 107 6.03 -19.43 5.51
C VAL A 107 5.35 -18.25 4.82
N GLN A 108 5.73 -17.01 5.15
CA GLN A 108 5.21 -15.83 4.47
C GLN A 108 5.51 -15.86 2.97
N ALA A 109 6.71 -16.30 2.59
CA ALA A 109 7.12 -16.32 1.19
C ALA A 109 6.34 -17.33 0.36
N TYR A 110 6.34 -18.60 0.79
CA TYR A 110 5.76 -19.66 -0.01
C TYR A 110 4.24 -19.74 0.17
N LEU A 111 3.72 -19.73 1.41
CA LEU A 111 2.31 -19.99 1.71
C LEU A 111 1.45 -18.73 1.63
N LEU A 112 1.85 -17.66 2.34
CA LEU A 112 1.12 -16.37 2.34
C LEU A 112 1.65 -15.40 1.27
N GLY A 113 2.39 -15.95 0.29
CA GLY A 113 2.88 -15.26 -0.89
C GLY A 113 2.46 -16.03 -2.13
N THR A 114 3.29 -16.98 -2.55
CA THR A 114 3.07 -17.71 -3.81
C THR A 114 1.75 -18.48 -3.83
N GLU A 115 1.40 -19.25 -2.78
CA GLU A 115 0.17 -20.06 -2.77
C GLU A 115 -1.12 -19.22 -2.68
N LEU A 116 -1.03 -17.95 -2.25
CA LEU A 116 -2.16 -17.00 -2.38
C LEU A 116 -2.34 -16.51 -3.83
N GLY A 117 -1.35 -16.74 -4.68
CA GLY A 117 -1.29 -16.21 -6.05
C GLY A 117 -0.65 -14.83 -6.15
N PHE A 118 0.18 -14.43 -5.18
CA PHE A 118 0.99 -13.21 -5.32
C PHE A 118 2.18 -13.45 -6.26
N ASP A 119 2.49 -12.42 -7.03
CA ASP A 119 3.66 -12.36 -7.90
C ASP A 119 4.89 -11.82 -7.15
N SER A 120 4.66 -10.97 -6.13
CA SER A 120 5.71 -10.33 -5.36
C SER A 120 5.37 -10.13 -3.89
N VAL A 121 6.39 -9.95 -3.05
CA VAL A 121 6.28 -9.44 -1.69
C VAL A 121 7.30 -8.34 -1.44
N HIS A 122 6.88 -7.28 -0.76
CA HIS A 122 7.69 -6.10 -0.50
C HIS A 122 7.77 -5.84 1.00
N PHE A 123 8.97 -5.57 1.51
CA PHE A 123 9.18 -5.30 2.92
C PHE A 123 10.35 -4.35 3.17
N ALA A 124 10.34 -3.66 4.31
CA ALA A 124 11.43 -2.75 4.65
C ALA A 124 12.43 -3.34 5.64
N ARG A 125 12.02 -4.24 6.55
CA ARG A 125 12.80 -4.61 7.73
C ARG A 125 13.60 -5.91 7.57
N ILE A 126 14.86 -5.77 7.18
CA ILE A 126 15.89 -6.81 7.26
C ILE A 126 17.02 -6.37 8.20
N ASP A 127 17.82 -7.34 8.66
CA ASP A 127 19.01 -7.09 9.46
C ASP A 127 19.92 -6.04 8.80
N TYR A 128 20.54 -5.18 9.62
CA TYR A 128 21.33 -4.05 9.11
C TYR A 128 22.63 -4.49 8.42
N GLN A 129 23.26 -5.59 8.86
CA GLN A 129 24.44 -6.16 8.22
C GLN A 129 24.05 -6.81 6.89
N ASP A 130 22.94 -7.55 6.86
CA ASP A 130 22.40 -8.13 5.63
C ASP A 130 22.06 -7.03 4.61
N ARG A 131 21.44 -5.93 5.06
CA ARG A 131 21.13 -4.79 4.18
C ARG A 131 22.37 -4.15 3.57
N ALA A 132 23.41 -3.91 4.38
CA ALA A 132 24.66 -3.34 3.89
C ALA A 132 25.26 -4.23 2.80
N LYS A 133 25.36 -5.53 3.07
CA LYS A 133 25.85 -6.52 2.11
C LYS A 133 25.02 -6.54 0.82
N ARG A 134 23.68 -6.58 0.92
CA ARG A 134 22.79 -6.61 -0.25
C ARG A 134 22.87 -5.34 -1.10
N LYS A 135 23.16 -4.18 -0.51
CA LYS A 135 23.38 -2.94 -1.28
C LYS A 135 24.64 -3.00 -2.12
N ASP A 136 25.71 -3.57 -1.57
CA ASP A 136 26.98 -3.74 -2.27
C ASP A 136 26.82 -4.78 -3.39
N ASP A 137 26.21 -5.91 -3.06
CA ASP A 137 26.02 -7.06 -3.97
C ASP A 137 24.85 -6.89 -4.97
N LYS A 138 24.07 -5.81 -4.87
CA LYS A 138 22.82 -5.60 -5.64
C LYS A 138 21.78 -6.71 -5.43
N GLY A 139 21.72 -7.26 -4.22
CA GLY A 139 20.85 -8.39 -3.82
C GLY A 139 19.65 -8.01 -2.95
N LEU A 140 19.17 -6.76 -3.00
CA LEU A 140 17.94 -6.35 -2.30
C LEU A 140 16.68 -6.95 -2.93
N GLU A 141 16.77 -7.30 -4.21
CA GLU A 141 15.72 -7.96 -4.97
C GLU A 141 16.16 -9.40 -5.28
N VAL A 142 15.33 -10.38 -4.93
CA VAL A 142 15.65 -11.81 -5.08
C VAL A 142 14.43 -12.61 -5.47
N ILE A 143 14.66 -13.82 -5.99
CA ILE A 143 13.63 -14.86 -6.05
C ILE A 143 13.74 -15.69 -4.77
N TRP A 144 12.73 -15.59 -3.91
CA TRP A 144 12.75 -16.25 -2.60
C TRP A 144 12.03 -17.59 -2.67
N GLN A 145 12.79 -18.67 -2.46
CA GLN A 145 12.28 -20.03 -2.31
C GLN A 145 12.10 -20.37 -0.82
N GLY A 146 10.94 -20.01 -0.26
CA GLY A 146 10.63 -20.18 1.16
C GLY A 146 10.39 -21.65 1.58
N SER A 147 10.03 -22.53 0.64
CA SER A 147 9.77 -23.95 0.94
C SER A 147 10.89 -24.84 0.41
N ARG A 148 11.49 -25.64 1.29
CA ARG A 148 12.42 -26.71 0.87
C ARG A 148 11.72 -27.85 0.14
N THR A 149 10.42 -28.02 0.38
CA THR A 149 9.60 -29.07 -0.25
C THR A 149 9.19 -28.68 -1.67
N PHE A 150 8.77 -27.43 -1.87
CA PHE A 150 8.25 -26.95 -3.15
C PHE A 150 9.33 -26.26 -4.01
N GLY A 151 10.38 -25.72 -3.39
CA GLY A 151 11.49 -25.07 -4.10
C GLY A 151 10.99 -24.01 -5.08
N SER A 152 11.41 -24.13 -6.35
CA SER A 152 11.02 -23.19 -7.41
C SER A 152 9.55 -23.22 -7.80
N SER A 153 8.78 -24.27 -7.45
CA SER A 153 7.35 -24.28 -7.77
C SER A 153 6.52 -23.37 -6.86
N SER A 154 7.10 -22.93 -5.73
CA SER A 154 6.48 -22.00 -4.78
C SER A 154 7.48 -20.90 -4.40
N GLN A 155 7.91 -20.14 -5.41
CA GLN A 155 8.88 -19.05 -5.28
C GLN A 155 8.24 -17.71 -5.60
N ILE A 156 8.68 -16.66 -4.92
CA ILE A 156 8.11 -15.31 -5.04
C ILE A 156 9.20 -14.27 -5.27
N PHE A 157 8.93 -13.29 -6.15
CA PHE A 157 9.79 -12.12 -6.26
C PHE A 157 9.73 -11.31 -4.98
N THR A 158 10.87 -11.03 -4.38
CA THR A 158 10.97 -10.38 -3.08
C THR A 158 11.81 -9.13 -3.20
N ASN A 159 11.27 -8.02 -2.70
CA ASN A 159 11.95 -6.72 -2.69
C ASN A 159 12.10 -6.21 -1.26
N ALA A 160 13.34 -6.15 -0.79
CA ALA A 160 13.71 -5.47 0.44
C ALA A 160 14.03 -4.00 0.14
N PHE A 161 13.29 -3.05 0.74
CA PHE A 161 13.53 -1.64 0.47
C PHE A 161 14.93 -1.18 0.86
N PRO A 162 15.54 -0.22 0.15
CA PRO A 162 16.91 0.20 0.43
C PRO A 162 17.12 0.83 1.82
N ILE A 163 16.11 1.51 2.37
CA ILE A 163 16.26 2.24 3.65
C ILE A 163 15.05 1.96 4.55
N HIS A 164 13.91 2.56 4.22
CA HIS A 164 12.67 2.50 4.99
C HIS A 164 11.49 2.51 4.00
N TYR A 165 10.27 2.37 4.51
CA TYR A 165 9.04 2.56 3.73
C TYR A 165 8.57 4.03 3.67
N SER A 166 9.40 4.96 4.14
CA SER A 166 9.17 6.41 4.03
C SER A 166 9.66 6.93 2.68
N PRO A 167 9.13 8.07 2.19
CA PRO A 167 9.73 8.75 1.05
C PRO A 167 11.18 9.17 1.35
N PRO A 168 12.00 9.44 0.32
CA PRO A 168 13.32 10.03 0.50
C PRO A 168 13.26 11.37 1.26
N ASP A 169 14.36 11.74 1.89
CA ASP A 169 14.48 13.01 2.62
C ASP A 169 14.12 14.19 1.70
N GLY A 170 13.25 15.08 2.19
CA GLY A 170 12.72 16.22 1.43
C GLY A 170 11.49 15.92 0.56
N PHE A 171 11.01 14.66 0.51
CA PHE A 171 9.86 14.26 -0.31
C PHE A 171 8.65 13.80 0.52
N SER A 172 8.54 14.25 1.77
CA SER A 172 7.39 13.98 2.64
C SER A 172 6.40 15.15 2.59
N PHE A 173 5.35 15.02 1.79
CA PHE A 173 4.38 16.08 1.49
C PHE A 173 3.13 16.08 2.40
N GLU A 174 3.24 15.58 3.63
CA GLU A 174 2.12 15.58 4.59
C GLU A 174 1.81 16.99 5.09
N VAL A 175 0.52 17.31 5.29
CA VAL A 175 0.03 18.67 5.58
C VAL A 175 0.70 19.35 6.78
N LEU A 176 1.14 18.58 7.78
CA LEU A 176 1.75 19.10 9.01
C LEU A 176 3.29 19.18 8.96
N ASN A 177 3.91 18.76 7.86
CA ASN A 177 5.36 18.83 7.73
C ASN A 177 5.80 20.25 7.35
N ASP A 178 6.95 20.66 7.88
CA ASP A 178 7.64 21.83 7.38
C ASP A 178 8.40 21.42 6.11
N MET A 179 7.94 21.91 4.96
CA MET A 179 8.34 21.43 3.64
C MET A 179 8.34 22.57 2.65
N THR A 180 9.28 22.54 1.69
CA THR A 180 9.32 23.51 0.60
C THR A 180 8.45 23.00 -0.55
N PRO A 181 7.31 23.64 -0.88
CA PRO A 181 6.50 23.21 -2.01
C PRO A 181 7.30 23.33 -3.31
N VAL A 182 7.09 22.38 -4.23
CA VAL A 182 7.66 22.48 -5.57
C VAL A 182 7.01 23.66 -6.28
N GLN A 183 7.74 24.76 -6.42
CA GLN A 183 7.30 25.92 -7.19
C GLN A 183 7.61 25.69 -8.67
N VAL A 184 6.58 25.42 -9.47
CA VAL A 184 6.70 25.38 -10.92
C VAL A 184 6.59 26.80 -11.46
N TYR A 185 7.72 27.51 -11.56
CA TYR A 185 7.77 28.79 -12.29
C TYR A 185 7.61 28.52 -13.79
N GLY A 186 6.38 28.69 -14.31
CA GLY A 186 6.13 28.54 -15.76
C GLY A 186 4.67 28.42 -16.20
N PHE A 187 3.72 28.12 -15.31
CA PHE A 187 2.29 28.20 -15.63
C PHE A 187 1.66 29.41 -14.92
N ARG A 188 1.33 30.39 -15.76
CA ARG A 188 0.73 31.71 -15.48
C ARG A 188 -0.07 31.83 -14.17
N GLN A 189 0.27 32.88 -13.41
CA GLN A 189 -0.65 33.74 -12.66
C GLN A 189 -2.14 33.43 -12.87
N ALA A 190 -2.76 32.73 -11.93
CA ALA A 190 -4.23 32.70 -11.80
C ALA A 190 -4.70 32.17 -10.42
N VAL A 191 -3.95 32.40 -9.33
CA VAL A 191 -4.49 32.19 -7.97
C VAL A 191 -3.94 33.26 -7.02
N SER A 192 -4.25 34.53 -7.28
CA SER A 192 -4.08 35.60 -6.27
C SER A 192 -4.96 36.84 -6.47
N VAL A 193 -6.09 36.74 -7.18
CA VAL A 193 -7.02 37.89 -7.33
C VAL A 193 -8.48 37.45 -7.31
N ILE A 194 -8.91 36.62 -6.35
CA ILE A 194 -10.34 36.48 -6.00
C ILE A 194 -10.49 36.24 -4.48
N SER A 195 -9.84 37.07 -3.66
CA SER A 195 -10.18 37.15 -2.22
C SER A 195 -9.97 38.54 -1.59
N SER A 196 -9.55 39.55 -2.34
CA SER A 196 -9.24 40.89 -1.79
C SER A 196 -10.10 42.04 -2.32
N SER A 197 -11.21 41.76 -3.04
CA SER A 197 -12.07 42.81 -3.60
C SER A 197 -13.53 42.78 -3.11
N TRP A 198 -13.80 42.16 -1.95
CA TRP A 198 -15.14 42.15 -1.33
C TRP A 198 -15.14 42.58 0.16
N GLU A 199 -14.14 43.34 0.60
CA GLU A 199 -14.13 43.94 1.95
C GLU A 199 -13.90 45.46 1.97
N LYS A 200 -13.95 46.15 0.83
CA LYS A 200 -14.00 47.61 0.78
C LYS A 200 -14.88 48.10 -0.37
N LEU A 201 -16.19 48.01 -0.18
CA LEU A 201 -17.23 48.97 -0.55
C LEU A 201 -18.57 48.50 0.03
#